data_AF-A0A6P1VUJ9-F1
#
_entry.id   AF-A0A6P1VUJ9-F1
#
_cell.length_a   1.000
_cell.length_b   1.000
_cell.length_c   1.000
_cell.angle_alpha   90.00
_cell.angle_beta   90.00
_cell.angle_gamma   90.00
#
_symmetry.space_group_name_H-M   'P 1'
#
loop_
_entity.id
_entity.type
_entity.pdbx_description
1 polymer ?
#
loop_
_entity_poly.entity_id
_entity_poly.type
_entity_poly.pdbx_seq_one_letter_code
_entity_poly.pdbx_strand_id
1 'polypeptide(L)'
;MQPNIHATTVVGIRHNGHVALGADGQATMGNTVAKSNVRKVRVLMGGKILAGFAGSTADAFTLIERFEEKLNAYGGNLKRAAIELAKDWRTDRYLRKLEAMLIVASKEDLLMISGTGDVIEPDNDIAAIGSGGVYAQSAAVALKKHATALSAEEMVRESLHIAADICIYTNHNLVVETL
;
A
#
# COMPACT_ATOMS: atom_id res chain seq x y z
N MET A 1 -8.94 -23.84 -12.85
CA MET A 1 -8.08 -22.76 -12.33
C MET A 1 -8.99 -21.64 -11.86
N GLN A 2 -8.84 -21.18 -10.61
CA GLN A 2 -9.56 -19.97 -10.19
C GLN A 2 -8.97 -18.78 -10.96
N PRO A 3 -9.79 -17.81 -11.41
CA PRO A 3 -9.28 -16.66 -12.14
C PRO A 3 -8.38 -15.82 -11.24
N ASN A 4 -7.14 -15.57 -11.68
CA ASN A 4 -6.21 -14.67 -10.99
C ASN A 4 -6.81 -13.25 -10.98
N ILE A 5 -6.84 -12.65 -9.79
CA ILE A 5 -7.28 -11.26 -9.60
C ILE A 5 -6.02 -10.39 -9.56
N HIS A 6 -5.92 -9.47 -10.51
CA HIS A 6 -4.92 -8.41 -10.49
C HIS A 6 -5.56 -7.16 -9.87
N ALA A 7 -5.16 -6.85 -8.64
CA ALA A 7 -5.65 -5.71 -7.87
C ALA A 7 -4.62 -5.41 -6.76
N THR A 8 -4.15 -4.19 -6.54
CA THR A 8 -4.25 -2.92 -7.27
C THR A 8 -2.89 -2.24 -7.04
N THR A 9 -2.52 -1.19 -7.77
CA THR A 9 -1.25 -0.48 -7.53
C THR A 9 -1.40 0.47 -6.35
N VAL A 10 -0.49 0.37 -5.39
CA VAL A 10 -0.42 1.24 -4.21
C VAL A 10 0.98 1.83 -4.11
N VAL A 11 1.09 3.12 -3.83
CA VAL A 11 2.36 3.81 -3.59
C VAL A 11 2.25 4.74 -2.39
N GLY A 12 3.25 4.66 -1.50
CA GLY A 12 3.40 5.52 -0.33
C GLY A 12 4.71 6.30 -0.41
N ILE A 13 4.66 7.60 -0.17
CA ILE A 13 5.82 8.49 -0.22
C ILE A 13 5.82 9.35 1.04
N ARG A 14 6.97 9.37 1.72
CA ARG A 14 7.27 10.38 2.74
C ARG A 14 8.21 11.41 2.15
N HIS A 15 7.83 12.68 2.20
CA HIS A 15 8.60 13.78 1.63
C HIS A 15 8.43 15.04 2.47
N ASN A 16 9.54 15.70 2.82
CA ASN A 16 9.55 16.94 3.61
C ASN A 16 8.67 16.88 4.88
N GLY A 17 8.74 15.78 5.64
CA GLY A 17 7.96 15.61 6.88
C GLY A 17 6.47 15.32 6.69
N HIS A 18 6.00 15.16 5.45
CA HIS A 18 4.63 14.80 5.11
C HIS A 18 4.58 13.40 4.51
N VAL A 19 3.44 12.73 4.68
CA VAL A 19 3.21 11.39 4.14
C VAL A 19 1.96 11.39 3.29
N ALA A 20 2.06 10.76 2.12
CA ALA A 20 0.93 10.46 1.27
C ALA A 20 0.93 8.97 0.92
N LEU A 21 -0.25 8.37 0.87
CA LEU A 21 -0.47 7.01 0.41
C LEU A 21 -1.60 7.00 -0.59
N GLY A 22 -1.34 6.46 -1.78
CA GLY A 22 -2.31 6.42 -2.86
C GLY A 22 -2.44 5.03 -3.47
N ALA A 23 -3.59 4.77 -4.06
CA ALA A 23 -3.84 3.59 -4.87
C ALA A 23 -4.72 3.91 -6.07
N ASP A 24 -4.58 3.14 -7.14
CA ASP A 24 -5.56 3.15 -8.22
C ASP A 24 -6.83 2.36 -7.84
N GLY A 25 -7.81 2.35 -8.75
CA GLY A 25 -9.12 1.77 -8.51
C GLY A 25 -9.37 0.46 -9.25
N GLN A 26 -8.43 -0.02 -10.07
CA GLN A 26 -8.67 -1.15 -10.94
C GLN A 26 -8.61 -2.49 -10.20
N ALA A 27 -9.61 -3.32 -10.48
CA ALA A 27 -9.58 -4.75 -10.21
C ALA A 27 -9.89 -5.49 -11.52
N THR A 28 -8.92 -6.29 -11.96
CA THR A 28 -9.01 -7.10 -13.17
C THR A 28 -9.12 -8.57 -12.80
N MET A 29 -10.10 -9.27 -13.37
CA MET A 29 -10.31 -10.71 -13.18
C MET A 29 -9.98 -11.43 -14.48
N GLY A 30 -8.87 -12.17 -14.50
CA GLY A 30 -8.30 -12.70 -15.74
C GLY A 30 -7.93 -11.54 -16.69
N ASN A 31 -8.62 -11.46 -17.83
CA ASN A 31 -8.36 -10.45 -18.86
C ASN A 31 -9.44 -9.34 -18.91
N THR A 32 -10.37 -9.32 -17.96
CA THR A 32 -11.51 -8.39 -17.97
C THR A 32 -11.46 -7.49 -16.74
N VAL A 33 -11.63 -6.19 -16.92
CA VAL A 33 -11.80 -5.24 -15.81
C VAL A 33 -13.13 -5.52 -15.12
N ALA A 34 -13.09 -6.00 -13.88
CA ALA A 34 -14.28 -6.30 -13.09
C ALA A 34 -14.82 -5.06 -12.37
N LYS A 35 -13.94 -4.16 -11.95
CA LYS A 35 -14.30 -2.90 -11.27
C LYS A 35 -13.19 -1.87 -11.46
N SER A 36 -13.56 -0.61 -11.60
CA SER A 36 -12.61 0.49 -11.88
C SER A 36 -12.42 1.46 -10.70
N ASN A 37 -13.13 1.28 -9.59
CA ASN A 37 -13.15 2.21 -8.44
C ASN A 37 -13.05 1.50 -7.08
N VAL A 38 -12.19 0.49 -6.97
CA VAL A 38 -11.89 -0.15 -5.68
C VAL A 38 -11.12 0.81 -4.79
N ARG A 39 -11.42 0.81 -3.49
CA ARG A 39 -10.68 1.60 -2.50
C ARG A 39 -9.77 0.69 -1.70
N LYS A 40 -8.46 0.84 -1.91
CA LYS A 40 -7.41 0.01 -1.29
C LYS A 40 -6.57 0.75 -0.26
N VAL A 41 -6.87 2.03 -0.03
CA VAL A 41 -6.29 2.85 1.02
C VAL A 41 -7.32 3.02 2.14
N ARG A 42 -6.86 2.91 3.38
CA ARG A 42 -7.63 3.09 4.62
C ARG A 42 -6.89 4.02 5.55
N VAL A 43 -7.65 4.84 6.25
CA VAL A 43 -7.18 5.69 7.34
C VAL A 43 -7.53 4.99 8.65
N LEU A 44 -6.51 4.75 9.48
CA LEU A 44 -6.62 4.04 10.76
C LEU A 44 -6.31 4.98 11.93
N MET A 45 -6.59 4.52 13.15
CA MET A 45 -6.22 5.23 14.39
C MET A 45 -6.68 6.70 14.44
N GLY A 46 -7.86 7.00 13.86
CA GLY A 46 -8.41 8.35 13.84
C GLY A 46 -7.60 9.36 13.02
N GLY A 47 -6.98 8.94 11.91
CA GLY A 47 -6.21 9.84 11.04
C GLY A 47 -4.72 9.92 11.34
N LYS A 48 -4.18 8.95 12.09
CA LYS A 48 -2.75 8.92 12.46
C LYS A 48 -1.93 7.96 11.62
N ILE A 49 -2.59 6.98 11.01
CA ILE A 49 -1.94 5.91 10.26
C ILE A 49 -2.69 5.72 8.94
N LEU A 50 -1.95 5.59 7.85
CA LEU A 50 -2.45 5.15 6.56
C LEU A 50 -2.08 3.70 6.34
N ALA A 51 -3.00 2.91 5.79
CA ALA A 51 -2.77 1.53 5.39
C ALA A 51 -3.27 1.32 3.97
N GLY A 52 -2.42 0.74 3.13
CA GLY A 52 -2.68 0.41 1.74
C GLY A 52 -2.38 -1.05 1.48
N PHE A 53 -3.15 -1.69 0.60
CA PHE A 53 -2.96 -3.12 0.35
C PHE A 53 -3.08 -3.48 -1.12
N ALA A 54 -2.32 -4.50 -1.53
CA ALA A 54 -2.47 -5.16 -2.82
C ALA A 54 -2.84 -6.64 -2.56
N GLY A 55 -3.85 -7.14 -3.27
CA GLY A 55 -4.42 -8.46 -3.06
C GLY A 55 -5.95 -8.47 -3.01
N SER A 56 -6.50 -9.62 -2.64
CA SER A 56 -7.95 -9.79 -2.56
C SER A 56 -8.55 -8.90 -1.47
N THR A 57 -9.80 -8.47 -1.67
CA THR A 57 -10.47 -7.59 -0.71
C THR A 57 -10.72 -8.29 0.64
N ALA A 58 -10.97 -9.60 0.64
CA ALA A 58 -11.20 -10.36 1.87
C ALA A 58 -9.93 -10.47 2.73
N ASP A 59 -8.79 -10.75 2.09
CA ASP A 59 -7.50 -10.85 2.77
C ASP A 59 -7.15 -9.54 3.46
N ALA A 60 -7.42 -8.44 2.77
CA ALA A 60 -7.10 -7.12 3.29
C ALA A 60 -7.98 -6.66 4.44
N PHE A 61 -9.28 -6.94 4.40
CA PHE A 61 -10.13 -6.67 5.57
C PHE A 61 -9.60 -7.44 6.78
N THR A 62 -9.28 -8.72 6.60
CA THR A 62 -8.72 -9.55 7.67
C THR A 62 -7.40 -8.98 8.20
N LEU A 63 -6.48 -8.61 7.32
CA LEU A 63 -5.16 -8.11 7.71
C LEU A 63 -5.21 -6.72 8.36
N ILE A 64 -6.10 -5.83 7.88
CA ILE A 64 -6.30 -4.51 8.46
C ILE A 64 -6.95 -4.61 9.84
N GLU A 65 -7.97 -5.45 10.01
CA GLU A 65 -8.59 -5.68 11.32
C GLU A 65 -7.56 -6.20 12.34
N ARG A 66 -6.77 -7.22 11.94
CA ARG A 66 -5.65 -7.72 12.77
C ARG A 66 -4.62 -6.63 13.07
N PHE A 67 -4.30 -5.79 12.09
CA PHE A 67 -3.34 -4.71 12.28
C PHE A 67 -3.87 -3.65 13.27
N GLU A 68 -5.15 -3.29 13.18
CA GLU A 68 -5.79 -2.40 14.14
C GLU A 68 -5.80 -2.99 15.56
N GLU A 69 -6.04 -4.30 15.71
CA GLU A 69 -5.89 -4.99 17.00
C GLU A 69 -4.48 -4.79 17.58
N LYS A 70 -3.44 -4.99 16.76
CA LYS A 70 -2.04 -4.78 17.18
C LYS A 70 -1.75 -3.32 17.50
N LEU A 71 -2.22 -2.39 16.68
CA LEU A 71 -2.04 -0.95 16.91
C LEU A 71 -2.65 -0.53 18.26
N ASN A 72 -3.88 -0.99 18.55
CA ASN A 72 -4.53 -0.72 19.83
C ASN A 72 -3.77 -1.35 21.01
N ALA A 73 -3.30 -2.59 20.87
CA ALA A 73 -2.55 -3.27 21.91
C ALA A 73 -1.19 -2.62 22.23
N TYR A 74 -0.55 -1.97 21.26
CA TYR A 74 0.76 -1.31 21.41
C TYR A 74 0.69 0.21 21.40
N GLY A 75 -0.47 0.79 21.75
CA GLY A 75 -0.63 2.24 21.91
C GLY A 75 -0.35 3.07 20.66
N GLY A 76 -0.57 2.50 19.47
CA GLY A 76 -0.31 3.14 18.17
C GLY A 76 1.14 3.06 17.69
N ASN A 77 2.02 2.29 18.33
CA ASN A 77 3.38 2.10 17.87
C ASN A 77 3.41 1.30 16.54
N LEU A 78 3.68 1.99 15.43
CA LEU A 78 3.61 1.43 14.08
C LEU A 78 4.60 0.27 13.87
N LYS A 79 5.89 0.48 14.16
CA LYS A 79 6.92 -0.57 13.97
C LYS A 79 6.60 -1.80 14.81
N ARG A 80 6.19 -1.62 16.06
CA ARG A 80 5.85 -2.74 16.93
C ARG A 80 4.63 -3.50 16.43
N ALA A 81 3.55 -2.79 16.07
CA ALA A 81 2.35 -3.42 15.53
C ALA A 81 2.65 -4.17 14.22
N ALA A 82 3.50 -3.62 13.35
CA ALA A 82 3.88 -4.25 12.09
C ALA A 82 4.64 -5.56 12.31
N ILE A 83 5.61 -5.57 13.23
CA ILE A 83 6.37 -6.77 13.60
C ILE A 83 5.47 -7.85 14.18
N GLU A 84 4.54 -7.48 15.07
CA GLU A 84 3.64 -8.44 15.70
C GLU A 84 2.59 -8.97 14.73
N LEU A 85 2.10 -8.14 13.79
CA LEU A 85 1.28 -8.62 12.68
C LEU A 85 2.07 -9.61 11.81
N ALA A 86 3.32 -9.29 11.43
CA ALA A 86 4.14 -10.15 10.59
C ALA A 86 4.41 -11.52 11.23
N LYS A 87 4.58 -11.56 12.56
CA LYS A 87 4.69 -12.82 13.33
C LYS A 87 3.40 -13.63 13.26
N ASP A 88 2.26 -13.01 13.51
CA ASP A 88 0.95 -13.68 13.42
C ASP A 88 0.72 -14.20 12.00
N TRP A 89 1.02 -13.37 11.00
CA TRP A 89 0.86 -13.71 9.60
C TRP A 89 1.69 -14.93 9.21
N ARG A 90 2.93 -15.02 9.70
CA ARG A 90 3.83 -16.16 9.45
C ARG A 90 3.48 -17.42 10.24
N THR A 91 2.81 -17.30 11.38
CA THR A 91 2.55 -18.46 12.27
C THR A 91 1.14 -19.02 12.08
N ASP A 92 0.16 -18.17 11.82
CA ASP A 92 -1.23 -18.58 11.61
C ASP A 92 -1.37 -19.43 10.32
N ARG A 93 -2.19 -20.49 10.40
CA ARG A 93 -2.36 -21.46 9.31
C ARG A 93 -3.16 -20.87 8.14
N TYR A 94 -4.06 -19.94 8.40
CA TYR A 94 -4.87 -19.27 7.40
C TYR A 94 -4.13 -18.07 6.80
N LEU A 95 -3.53 -17.23 7.64
CA LEU A 95 -2.86 -16.00 7.17
C LEU A 95 -1.68 -16.29 6.23
N ARG A 96 -0.91 -17.35 6.46
CA ARG A 96 0.21 -17.75 5.57
C ARG A 96 -0.18 -18.03 4.12
N LYS A 97 -1.46 -18.27 3.84
CA LYS A 97 -1.95 -18.52 2.48
C LYS A 97 -2.31 -17.24 1.73
N LEU A 98 -2.31 -16.10 2.43
CA LEU A 98 -2.62 -14.82 1.83
C LEU A 98 -1.41 -14.34 1.04
N GLU A 99 -1.62 -14.01 -0.22
CA GLU A 99 -0.58 -13.47 -1.13
C GLU A 99 -0.53 -11.94 -1.09
N ALA A 100 -1.28 -11.31 -0.18
CA ALA A 100 -1.38 -9.87 -0.07
C ALA A 100 -0.10 -9.23 0.49
N MET A 101 0.12 -7.97 0.12
CA MET A 101 1.13 -7.09 0.71
C MET A 101 0.46 -5.86 1.29
N LEU A 102 1.03 -5.31 2.37
CA LEU A 102 0.57 -4.09 3.00
C LEU A 102 1.68 -3.01 2.97
N ILE A 103 1.28 -1.77 2.73
CA ILE A 103 2.05 -0.58 3.06
C ILE A 103 1.34 0.11 4.22
N VAL A 104 2.07 0.41 5.30
CA VAL A 104 1.54 1.16 6.44
C VAL A 104 2.44 2.35 6.73
N ALA A 105 1.84 3.48 7.08
CA ALA A 105 2.59 4.72 7.27
C ALA A 105 2.04 5.55 8.43
N SER A 106 2.94 6.15 9.21
CA SER A 106 2.69 7.23 10.16
C SER A 106 3.44 8.49 9.69
N LYS A 107 3.43 9.59 10.45
CA LYS A 107 4.25 10.77 10.13
C LYS A 107 5.76 10.49 10.14
N GLU A 108 6.18 9.50 10.92
CA GLU A 108 7.59 9.19 11.17
C GLU A 108 8.06 8.00 10.33
N ASP A 109 7.19 7.01 10.16
CA ASP A 109 7.56 5.70 9.62
C ASP A 109 6.77 5.35 8.36
N LEU A 110 7.41 4.70 7.40
CA LEU A 110 6.79 4.06 6.24
C LEU A 110 7.30 2.62 6.19
N LEU A 111 6.40 1.64 6.22
CA LEU A 111 6.75 0.22 6.29
C LEU A 111 5.98 -0.60 5.27
N MET A 112 6.63 -1.62 4.74
CA MET A 112 6.02 -2.68 3.94
C MET A 112 5.96 -3.97 4.77
N ILE A 113 4.83 -4.68 4.70
CA ILE A 113 4.60 -5.94 5.41
C ILE A 113 4.15 -7.00 4.40
N SER A 114 4.78 -8.17 4.44
CA SER A 114 4.46 -9.30 3.57
C SER A 114 4.05 -10.56 4.35
N GLY A 115 3.34 -11.47 3.67
CA GLY A 115 2.95 -12.76 4.22
C GLY A 115 4.09 -13.73 4.53
N THR A 116 5.32 -13.43 4.08
CA THR A 116 6.54 -14.16 4.49
C THR A 116 6.97 -13.82 5.91
N GLY A 117 6.33 -12.83 6.55
CA GLY A 117 6.65 -12.35 7.88
C GLY A 117 7.77 -11.31 7.89
N ASP A 118 8.01 -10.65 6.75
CA ASP A 118 9.00 -9.59 6.64
C ASP A 118 8.35 -8.22 6.87
N VAL A 119 9.07 -7.36 7.60
CA VAL A 119 8.75 -5.95 7.78
C VAL A 119 9.94 -5.16 7.26
N ILE A 120 9.68 -4.36 6.23
CA ILE A 120 10.74 -3.67 5.48
C ILE A 120 10.48 -2.17 5.54
N GLU A 121 11.47 -1.42 6.00
CA GLU A 121 11.51 0.03 5.86
C GLU A 121 12.14 0.32 4.48
N PRO A 122 11.43 1.00 3.56
CA PRO A 122 11.90 1.17 2.20
C PRO A 122 13.01 2.22 2.11
N ASP A 123 13.95 2.00 1.19
CA ASP A 123 14.92 3.03 0.83
C ASP A 123 14.23 4.26 0.22
N ASN A 124 14.84 5.43 0.40
CA ASN A 124 14.35 6.71 -0.12
C ASN A 124 12.92 7.07 0.32
N ASP A 125 12.40 6.48 1.40
CA ASP A 125 11.01 6.65 1.88
C ASP A 125 9.93 6.51 0.79
N ILE A 126 10.10 5.54 -0.10
CA ILE A 126 9.14 5.22 -1.16
C ILE A 126 8.81 3.73 -1.08
N ALA A 127 7.55 3.41 -0.80
CA ALA A 127 7.03 2.06 -0.85
C ALA A 127 6.05 1.93 -2.01
N ALA A 128 6.10 0.83 -2.76
CA ALA A 128 5.10 0.52 -3.77
C ALA A 128 4.82 -0.98 -3.83
N ILE A 129 3.55 -1.34 -4.03
CA ILE A 129 3.09 -2.72 -4.14
C ILE A 129 2.03 -2.84 -5.24
N GLY A 130 1.77 -4.08 -5.66
CA GLY A 130 0.73 -4.40 -6.64
C GLY A 130 1.21 -4.43 -8.09
N SER A 131 0.25 -4.57 -9.01
CA SER A 131 0.49 -4.86 -10.44
C SER A 131 1.36 -3.82 -11.14
N GLY A 132 1.15 -2.53 -10.86
CA GLY A 132 1.93 -1.43 -11.40
C GLY A 132 2.96 -0.86 -10.43
N GLY A 133 3.21 -1.55 -9.31
CA GLY A 133 4.04 -1.04 -8.21
C GLY A 133 5.44 -0.60 -8.64
N VAL A 134 6.11 -1.39 -9.49
CA VAL A 134 7.46 -1.06 -9.98
C VAL A 134 7.50 0.17 -10.88
N TYR A 135 6.45 0.41 -11.67
CA TYR A 135 6.34 1.61 -12.51
C TYR A 135 6.12 2.85 -11.64
N ALA A 136 5.20 2.75 -10.67
CA ALA A 136 4.94 3.81 -9.70
C ALA A 136 6.20 4.12 -8.86
N GLN A 137 6.92 3.09 -8.41
CA GLN A 137 8.17 3.25 -7.66
C GLN A 137 9.24 3.96 -8.48
N SER A 138 9.41 3.57 -9.74
CA SER A 138 10.40 4.18 -10.63
C SER A 138 10.11 5.67 -10.85
N ALA A 139 8.83 6.01 -11.08
CA ALA A 139 8.38 7.38 -11.18
C ALA A 139 8.62 8.17 -9.88
N ALA A 140 8.22 7.60 -8.74
CA ALA A 140 8.38 8.22 -7.43
C ALA A 140 9.85 8.52 -7.10
N VAL A 141 10.77 7.60 -7.42
CA VAL A 141 12.21 7.81 -7.23
C VAL A 141 12.71 8.96 -8.10
N ALA A 142 12.31 9.02 -9.37
CA ALA A 142 12.69 10.11 -10.26
C ALA A 142 12.15 11.46 -9.78
N LEU A 143 10.88 11.53 -9.37
CA LEU A 143 10.23 12.74 -8.84
C LEU A 143 10.88 13.20 -7.55
N LYS A 144 11.13 12.29 -6.59
CA LYS A 144 11.78 12.65 -5.33
C LYS A 144 13.20 13.17 -5.51
N LYS A 145 13.91 12.68 -6.54
CA LYS A 145 15.29 13.10 -6.84
C LYS A 145 15.36 14.42 -7.62
N HIS A 146 14.41 14.67 -8.53
CA HIS A 146 14.53 15.75 -9.52
C HIS A 146 13.43 16.82 -9.44
N ALA A 147 12.28 16.50 -8.87
CA ALA A 147 11.12 17.38 -8.74
C ALA A 147 10.83 17.67 -7.25
N THR A 148 11.86 18.09 -6.51
CA THR A 148 11.81 18.27 -5.04
C THR A 148 10.81 19.31 -4.56
N ALA A 149 10.35 20.20 -5.45
CA ALA A 149 9.31 21.20 -5.19
C ALA A 149 7.90 20.59 -5.04
N LEU A 150 7.67 19.37 -5.53
CA LEU A 150 6.40 18.68 -5.37
C LEU A 150 6.19 18.26 -3.91
N SER A 151 4.94 18.28 -3.47
CA SER A 151 4.48 17.69 -2.22
C SER A 151 4.44 16.15 -2.30
N ALA A 152 4.35 15.49 -1.15
CA ALA A 152 4.19 14.03 -1.10
C ALA A 152 2.93 13.57 -1.86
N GLU A 153 1.81 14.30 -1.75
CA GLU A 153 0.57 13.98 -2.46
C GLU A 153 0.74 14.08 -3.98
N GLU A 154 1.32 15.17 -4.46
CA GLU A 154 1.59 15.37 -5.90
C GLU A 154 2.51 14.27 -6.44
N MET A 155 3.58 13.93 -5.72
CA MET A 155 4.46 12.83 -6.12
C MET A 155 3.72 11.49 -6.22
N VAL A 156 2.83 11.19 -5.25
CA VAL A 156 2.02 9.97 -5.28
C VAL A 156 1.07 9.96 -6.47
N ARG A 157 0.37 11.07 -6.73
CA ARG A 157 -0.56 11.19 -7.86
C ARG A 157 0.15 11.00 -9.19
N GLU A 158 1.24 11.74 -9.43
CA GLU A 158 2.00 11.67 -10.68
C GLU A 158 2.58 10.26 -10.89
N SER A 159 3.07 9.63 -9.81
CA SER A 159 3.61 8.27 -9.88
C SER A 159 2.56 7.23 -10.27
N LEU A 160 1.33 7.37 -9.76
CA LEU A 160 0.21 6.51 -10.12
C LEU A 160 -0.32 6.80 -11.54
N HIS A 161 -0.33 8.06 -11.98
CA HIS A 161 -0.68 8.39 -13.36
C HIS A 161 0.30 7.76 -14.34
N ILE A 162 1.61 7.88 -14.11
CA ILE A 162 2.63 7.22 -14.93
C ILE A 162 2.47 5.70 -14.92
N ALA A 163 2.17 5.11 -13.76
CA ALA A 163 1.91 3.67 -13.68
C ALA A 163 0.66 3.27 -14.48
N ALA A 164 -0.40 4.08 -14.48
CA ALA A 164 -1.63 3.84 -15.24
C ALA A 164 -1.43 3.99 -16.76
N ASP A 165 -0.53 4.86 -17.20
CA ASP A 165 -0.19 5.03 -18.62
C ASP A 165 0.57 3.81 -19.19
N ILE A 166 1.23 3.03 -18.32
CA ILE A 166 2.11 1.92 -18.72
C ILE A 166 1.48 0.55 -18.42
N CYS A 167 0.88 0.40 -17.23
CA CYS A 167 0.40 -0.87 -16.73
C CYS A 167 -1.08 -1.08 -17.07
N ILE A 168 -1.38 -2.10 -17.89
CA ILE A 168 -2.76 -2.49 -18.25
C ILE A 168 -3.65 -2.88 -17.04
N TYR A 169 -3.06 -3.08 -15.86
CA TYR A 169 -3.73 -3.43 -14.62
C TYR A 169 -3.83 -2.28 -13.61
N THR A 170 -3.55 -1.04 -14.04
CA THR A 170 -3.61 0.19 -13.23
C THR A 170 -4.41 1.24 -14.00
N ASN A 171 -5.28 2.01 -13.34
CA ASN A 171 -6.02 3.08 -13.99
C ASN A 171 -5.82 4.46 -13.33
N HIS A 172 -6.42 5.49 -13.92
CA HIS A 172 -6.38 6.86 -13.40
C HIS A 172 -7.43 7.16 -12.33
N ASN A 173 -8.18 6.18 -11.84
CA ASN A 173 -9.16 6.38 -10.77
C ASN A 173 -8.46 6.26 -9.42
N LEU A 174 -7.83 7.34 -8.99
CA LEU A 174 -6.95 7.33 -7.83
C LEU A 174 -7.69 7.69 -6.53
N VAL A 175 -7.31 7.04 -5.45
CA VAL A 175 -7.59 7.47 -4.07
C VAL A 175 -6.26 7.79 -3.42
N VAL A 176 -6.13 8.98 -2.84
CA VAL A 176 -4.91 9.43 -2.16
C VAL A 176 -5.32 9.99 -0.80
N GLU A 177 -4.62 9.57 0.25
CA GLU A 177 -4.79 10.02 1.63
C GLU A 177 -3.45 10.57 2.14
N THR A 178 -3.50 11.51 3.08
CA THR A 178 -2.33 12.23 3.61
C THR A 178 -2.35 12.32 5.15
N LEU A 179 -1.17 12.55 5.76
CA LEU A 179 -0.98 12.75 7.22
C LEU A 179 -0.28 14.07 7.55
#